data_AF-A0A7Y9WYJ1-F1
#
_entry.id   AF-A0A7Y9WYJ1-F1
#
_cell.length_a   1.000
_cell.length_b   1.000
_cell.length_c   1.000
_cell.angle_alpha   90.00
_cell.angle_beta   90.00
_cell.angle_gamma   90.00
#
_symmetry.space_group_name_H-M   'P 1'
#
loop_
_entity.id
_entity.type
_entity.pdbx_description
1 polymer ?
#
loop_
_entity_poly.entity_id
_entity_poly.type
_entity_poly.pdbx_seq_one_letter_code
_entity_poly.pdbx_strand_id
1 'polypeptide(L)'
;MPFRLEVWDDPPPDDRQDWEEAFEASLLVVDDTLGYFSPTETIDTFEVPSGRYAARISGRGFVNRGWPGSTTRGDRWRVQLWSSAGDISARRIKQWRQRAV
;
A
#
# COMPACT_ATOMS: atom_id res chain seq x y z
N MET A 1 -1.43 6.37 11.25
CA MET A 1 -0.61 5.89 10.13
C MET A 1 -1.22 6.54 8.90
N PRO A 2 -0.53 7.52 8.31
CA PRO A 2 -1.00 8.13 7.08
C PRO A 2 -1.17 7.07 5.99
N PHE A 3 -2.41 6.90 5.53
CA PHE A 3 -2.77 6.07 4.39
C PHE A 3 -3.17 6.99 3.23
N ARG A 4 -2.75 6.63 2.01
CA ARG A 4 -3.14 7.32 0.78
C ARG A 4 -3.58 6.30 -0.26
N LEU A 5 -4.77 6.50 -0.81
CA LEU A 5 -5.24 5.81 -1.99
C LEU A 5 -5.07 6.71 -3.23
N GLU A 6 -4.59 6.14 -4.33
CA GLU A 6 -4.51 6.79 -5.63
C GLU A 6 -5.10 5.84 -6.69
N VAL A 7 -5.96 6.34 -7.55
CA VAL A 7 -6.54 5.60 -8.68
C VAL A 7 -6.03 6.22 -9.97
N TRP A 8 -5.49 5.40 -10.86
CA TRP A 8 -4.85 5.78 -12.10
C TRP A 8 -5.52 5.08 -13.28
N ASP A 9 -5.55 5.75 -14.43
CA ASP A 9 -6.05 5.14 -15.68
C ASP A 9 -5.06 4.08 -16.21
N ASP A 10 -3.76 4.32 -16.03
CA ASP A 10 -2.64 3.50 -16.49
C ASP A 10 -1.68 3.15 -15.35
N PRO A 11 -0.75 2.19 -15.53
CA PRO A 11 0.27 1.89 -14.52
C PRO A 11 1.02 3.17 -14.08
N PRO A 12 1.10 3.44 -12.76
CA PRO A 12 1.71 4.68 -12.26
C PRO A 12 3.23 4.69 -12.52
N PRO A 13 3.86 5.89 -12.55
CA PRO A 13 5.30 6.02 -12.63
C PRO A 13 6.02 5.18 -11.57
N ASP A 14 7.19 4.68 -11.94
CA ASP A 14 8.00 3.90 -11.03
C ASP A 14 8.79 4.79 -10.08
N ASP A 15 8.33 4.87 -8.83
CA ASP A 15 8.98 5.59 -7.72
C ASP A 15 9.43 4.63 -6.60
N ARG A 16 9.63 3.34 -6.89
CA ARG A 16 9.95 2.29 -5.89
C ARG A 16 11.19 2.58 -5.04
N GLN A 17 12.07 3.46 -5.51
CA GLN A 17 13.24 3.92 -4.77
C GLN A 17 12.88 4.73 -3.51
N ASP A 18 11.75 5.42 -3.51
CA ASP A 18 11.29 6.31 -2.42
C ASP A 18 10.59 5.56 -1.27
N TRP A 19 10.45 4.24 -1.42
CA TRP A 19 9.73 3.33 -0.52
C TRP A 19 10.66 2.27 0.06
N GLU A 20 10.35 1.74 1.23
CA GLU A 20 11.17 0.71 1.88
C GLU A 20 10.63 -0.70 1.59
N GLU A 21 9.31 -0.82 1.49
CA GLU A 21 8.59 -2.05 1.17
C GLU A 21 7.62 -1.78 0.02
N ALA A 22 7.48 -2.72 -0.90
CA ALA A 22 6.52 -2.64 -1.99
C ALA A 22 6.03 -4.02 -2.43
N PHE A 23 4.73 -4.13 -2.68
CA PHE A 23 4.05 -5.32 -3.20
C PHE A 23 3.20 -4.96 -4.41
N GLU A 24 3.00 -5.94 -5.28
CA GLU A 24 1.97 -5.88 -6.32
C GLU A 24 1.03 -7.07 -6.17
N ALA A 25 -0.27 -6.84 -6.38
CA ALA A 25 -1.30 -7.87 -6.32
C ALA A 25 -2.53 -7.46 -7.15
N SER A 26 -3.40 -8.43 -7.44
CA SER A 26 -4.72 -8.15 -8.00
C SER A 26 -5.70 -7.78 -6.90
N LEU A 27 -6.59 -6.84 -7.19
CA LEU A 27 -7.68 -6.43 -6.31
C LEU A 27 -8.97 -6.35 -7.13
N LEU A 28 -9.98 -7.10 -6.70
CA LEU A 28 -11.34 -6.95 -7.22
C LEU A 28 -12.10 -6.01 -6.28
N VAL A 29 -12.57 -4.89 -6.83
CA VAL A 29 -13.47 -3.96 -6.14
C VAL A 29 -14.89 -4.28 -6.56
N VAL A 30 -15.79 -4.38 -5.58
CA VAL A 30 -17.22 -4.60 -5.75
C VAL A 30 -17.99 -3.50 -5.00
N ASP A 31 -19.23 -3.26 -5.41
CA ASP A 31 -20.12 -2.25 -4.79
C ASP A 31 -19.53 -0.83 -4.75
N ASP A 32 -18.68 -0.52 -5.73
CA ASP A 32 -18.01 0.78 -5.92
C ASP A 32 -17.26 1.29 -4.68
N THR A 33 -16.84 0.37 -3.80
CA THR A 33 -16.31 0.70 -2.47
C THR A 33 -15.06 -0.10 -2.13
N LEU A 34 -14.02 0.60 -1.66
CA LEU A 34 -12.81 -0.01 -1.08
C LEU A 34 -12.68 0.35 0.41
N GLY A 35 -12.62 -0.66 1.26
CA GLY A 35 -12.36 -0.51 2.69
C GLY A 35 -10.87 -0.64 3.04
N TYR A 36 -10.38 0.24 3.91
CA TYR A 36 -9.08 0.12 4.58
C TYR A 36 -9.30 -0.08 6.08
N PHE A 37 -8.65 -1.08 6.66
CA PHE A 37 -8.71 -1.34 8.09
C PHE A 37 -7.30 -1.37 8.69
N SER A 38 -7.09 -0.50 9.68
CA SER A 38 -5.93 -0.53 10.56
C SER A 38 -6.38 -0.98 11.96
N PRO A 39 -5.85 -2.10 12.50
CA PRO A 39 -6.28 -2.64 13.80
C PRO A 39 -6.18 -1.67 14.98
N THR A 40 -5.42 -0.59 14.83
CA THR A 40 -5.09 0.33 15.94
C THR A 40 -5.49 1.76 15.71
N GLU A 41 -6.06 2.12 14.54
CA GLU A 41 -6.31 3.52 14.23
C GLU A 41 -7.70 3.77 13.66
N THR A 42 -8.06 3.18 12.51
CA THR A 42 -9.30 3.57 11.81
C THR A 42 -9.78 2.52 10.79
N ILE A 43 -11.08 2.56 10.48
CA ILE A 43 -11.67 2.06 9.23
C ILE A 43 -11.88 3.25 8.31
N ASP A 44 -11.23 3.26 7.15
CA ASP A 44 -11.49 4.24 6.08
C ASP A 44 -12.22 3.57 4.92
N THR A 45 -13.03 4.34 4.19
CA THR A 45 -13.78 3.88 3.03
C THR A 45 -13.58 4.85 1.88
N PHE A 46 -13.35 4.31 0.69
CA PHE A 46 -13.09 5.07 -0.52
C PHE A 46 -14.06 4.66 -1.63
N GLU A 47 -14.59 5.65 -2.34
CA GLU A 47 -15.33 5.41 -3.58
C GLU A 47 -14.34 5.03 -4.68
N VAL A 48 -14.42 3.79 -5.14
CA VAL A 48 -13.57 3.25 -6.21
C VAL A 48 -14.49 2.44 -7.11
N PRO A 49 -14.59 2.74 -8.41
CA PRO A 49 -15.47 1.99 -9.30
C PRO A 49 -15.24 0.48 -9.21
N SER A 50 -16.33 -0.28 -9.30
CA SER A 50 -16.27 -1.73 -9.34
C SER A 50 -15.45 -2.17 -10.55
N GLY A 51 -14.52 -3.10 -10.34
CA GLY A 51 -13.59 -3.49 -11.38
C GLY A 51 -12.42 -4.29 -10.87
N ARG A 52 -11.64 -4.82 -11.81
CA ARG A 52 -10.39 -5.53 -11.53
C ARG A 52 -9.21 -4.58 -11.70
N TYR A 53 -8.44 -4.48 -10.64
CA TYR A 53 -7.29 -3.59 -10.56
C TYR A 53 -6.02 -4.39 -10.32
N ALA A 54 -4.93 -3.91 -10.90
CA ALA A 54 -3.62 -4.15 -10.33
C ALA A 54 -3.40 -3.12 -9.22
N ALA A 55 -2.87 -3.58 -8.10
CA ALA A 55 -2.61 -2.77 -6.93
C ALA A 55 -1.12 -2.78 -6.62
N ARG A 56 -0.53 -1.60 -6.41
CA ARG A 56 0.81 -1.45 -5.81
C ARG A 56 0.66 -0.90 -4.40
N ILE A 57 1.15 -1.65 -3.43
CA ILE A 57 1.09 -1.32 -2.00
C ILE A 57 2.51 -0.99 -1.55
N SER A 58 2.77 0.26 -1.18
CA SER A 58 4.08 0.74 -0.79
C SER A 58 4.08 1.27 0.64
N GLY A 59 5.14 0.98 1.38
CA GLY A 59 5.30 1.40 2.77
C GLY A 59 6.72 1.92 3.05
N ARG A 60 6.83 2.88 3.95
CA ARG A 60 8.10 3.44 4.44
C ARG A 60 7.95 4.07 5.81
N GLY A 61 9.08 4.34 6.47
CA GLY A 61 9.11 4.89 7.83
C GLY A 61 9.06 3.81 8.90
N PHE A 62 9.45 2.58 8.55
CA PHE A 62 9.44 1.45 9.47
C PHE A 62 10.53 1.63 10.53
N VAL A 63 10.15 1.43 11.80
CA VAL A 63 11.06 1.45 12.94
C VAL A 63 11.24 0.04 13.49
N ASN A 64 12.43 -0.26 14.00
CA ASN A 64 12.69 -1.53 14.67
C ASN A 64 11.81 -1.67 15.93
N ARG A 65 11.22 -2.85 16.12
CA ARG A 65 10.56 -3.21 17.39
C ARG A 65 11.56 -3.03 18.54
N GLY A 66 11.15 -2.31 19.59
CA GLY A 66 11.97 -2.10 20.79
C GLY A 66 12.87 -0.85 20.76
N TRP A 67 12.76 0.03 19.78
CA TRP A 67 13.47 1.31 19.79
C TRP A 67 13.03 2.17 20.99
N PRO A 68 13.93 2.51 21.94
CA PRO A 68 13.59 3.35 23.08
C PRO A 68 13.27 4.77 22.62
N GLY A 69 12.12 5.32 23.03
CA GLY A 69 11.83 6.75 22.89
C GLY A 69 10.73 7.17 21.90
N SER A 70 10.00 6.24 21.26
CA SER A 70 8.79 6.62 20.52
C SER A 70 7.79 5.47 20.39
N THR A 71 6.54 5.70 20.81
CA THR A 71 5.37 4.89 20.43
C THR A 71 4.69 5.44 19.16
N THR A 72 5.15 6.58 18.65
CA THR A 72 4.64 7.23 17.45
C THR A 72 5.09 6.46 16.22
N ARG A 73 4.11 5.93 15.49
CA ARG A 73 4.33 5.21 14.24
C ARG A 73 4.73 6.17 13.13
N GLY A 74 5.96 6.01 12.63
CA GLY A 74 6.48 6.80 11.50
C GLY A 74 6.07 6.24 10.14
N ASP A 75 5.40 5.08 10.11
CA ASP A 75 5.09 4.40 8.88
C ASP A 75 3.96 5.09 8.12
N ARG A 76 4.17 5.17 6.81
CA ARG A 76 3.22 5.72 5.84
C ARG A 76 3.00 4.69 4.76
N TRP A 77 1.74 4.57 4.36
CA TRP A 77 1.30 3.60 3.38
C TRP A 77 0.64 4.29 2.20
N ARG A 78 0.91 3.79 1.00
CA ARG A 78 0.24 4.21 -0.23
C ARG A 78 -0.25 2.98 -0.99
N VAL A 79 -1.48 3.05 -1.47
CA VAL A 79 -2.05 2.10 -2.42
C VAL A 79 -2.32 2.83 -3.73
N GLN A 80 -1.75 2.31 -4.82
CA GLN A 80 -2.03 2.78 -6.17
C GLN A 80 -2.79 1.70 -6.92
N LEU A 81 -3.92 2.05 -7.51
CA LEU A 81 -4.75 1.17 -8.31
C LEU A 81 -4.72 1.62 -9.77
N TRP A 82 -4.62 0.68 -10.70
CA TRP A 82 -4.86 0.93 -12.12
C TRP A 82 -5.60 -0.25 -12.74
N SER A 83 -6.38 0.04 -13.78
CA SER A 83 -7.18 -0.99 -14.47
C SER A 83 -6.27 -2.11 -14.99
N SER A 84 -6.70 -3.35 -14.81
CA SER A 84 -5.97 -4.53 -15.28
C SER A 84 -6.89 -5.44 -16.09
N ALA A 85 -6.43 -5.86 -17.26
CA ALA A 85 -7.17 -6.79 -18.14
C ALA A 85 -7.32 -8.21 -17.54
N GLY A 86 -6.59 -8.52 -16.46
CA GLY A 86 -6.64 -9.82 -15.82
C GLY A 86 -5.92 -9.85 -14.47
N ASP A 87 -5.82 -11.04 -13.89
CA ASP A 87 -5.11 -11.23 -12.63
C ASP A 87 -3.60 -11.20 -12.83
N ILE A 88 -2.94 -10.38 -12.00
CA ILE A 88 -1.53 -10.46 -11.72
C ILE A 88 -1.28 -11.30 -10.46
N SER A 89 -0.24 -12.14 -10.53
CA SER A 89 0.24 -12.88 -9.37
C SER A 89 0.79 -11.93 -8.31
N ALA A 90 0.37 -12.15 -7.06
CA ALA A 90 0.91 -11.40 -5.94
C ALA A 90 2.42 -11.60 -5.84
N ARG A 91 3.16 -10.50 -5.76
CA ARG A 91 4.63 -10.52 -5.66
C ARG A 91 5.14 -9.41 -4.78
N ARG A 92 6.19 -9.71 -4.01
CA ARG A 92 6.97 -8.68 -3.32
C ARG A 92 7.94 -8.06 -4.31
N ILE A 93 7.87 -6.74 -4.45
CA ILE A 93 8.70 -5.96 -5.36
C ILE A 93 9.95 -5.45 -4.64
N LYS A 94 9.77 -5.00 -3.40
CA LYS A 94 10.86 -4.47 -2.57
C LYS A 94 10.63 -4.89 -1.14
N GLN A 95 11.69 -5.36 -0.50
CA GLN A 95 11.68 -5.76 0.89
C GLN A 95 12.43 -4.73 1.73
N TRP A 96 11.80 -4.27 2.81
CA TRP A 96 12.48 -3.49 3.82
C TRP A 96 13.58 -4.34 4.45
N ARG A 97 14.80 -3.83 4.38
CA ARG A 97 15.96 -4.45 5.04
C ARG A 97 16.27 -3.67 6.29
N GLN A 98 16.24 -4.34 7.44
CA GLN A 98 16.79 -3.77 8.66
C GLN A 98 18.27 -3.46 8.41
N ARG A 99 18.68 -2.23 8.69
CA ARG A 99 20.11 -1.91 8.76
C ARG A 99 20.66 -2.54 10.02
N ALA A 100 21.71 -3.35 9.88
CA ALA A 100 22.54 -3.73 11.01
C ALA A 100 23.14 -2.43 11.60
N VAL A 101 23.01 -2.27 12.91
CA VAL A 101 23.67 -1.19 13.68
C VAL A 101 25.13 -1.55 13.86
#